data_AF-A0AA37ULB9-F1
#
_entry.id   AF-A0AA37ULB9-F1
#
_cell.length_a   1.000
_cell.length_b   1.000
_cell.length_c   1.000
_cell.angle_alpha   90.00
_cell.angle_beta   90.00
_cell.angle_gamma   90.00
#
_symmetry.space_group_name_H-M   'P 1'
#
loop_
_entity.id
_entity.type
_entity.pdbx_description
1 polymer ?
#
loop_
_entity_poly.entity_id
_entity_poly.type
_entity_poly.pdbx_seq_one_letter_code
_entity_poly.pdbx_strand_id
1 'polypeptide(L)'
;MAETSSIQQPQGNKKRKSSTTTEPTEPKKSKAVPSGPTTPLPTHDALLAELRSKYDILPAFTISSTKIQKRVNWLLRHLRKDDGDPRKRAVLLYARPSEAVKMITIVELVKRIVAEEDKSGRWYQYNQMYELPPKAEVVEETMLGAGLGEDEAAGGSDDDDFEVMESRFERAVLPQPVRRVAKSLSVFLSLAPIPELKAKDDVTTQTNEPQGASTSSVAS
;
A
#
# COMPACT_ATOMS: atom_id res chain seq x y z
N MET A 1 54.22 -12.17 45.12
CA MET A 1 53.21 -11.67 46.08
C MET A 1 51.86 -12.17 45.53
N ALA A 2 51.27 -13.30 45.94
CA ALA A 2 50.82 -13.72 47.29
C ALA A 2 49.95 -12.61 47.93
N GLU A 3 48.70 -12.76 48.37
CA GLU A 3 47.82 -13.87 48.75
C GLU A 3 46.37 -13.33 48.93
N THR A 4 45.35 -14.14 48.58
CA THR A 4 44.09 -14.54 49.27
C THR A 4 43.39 -13.60 50.30
N SER A 5 42.06 -13.51 50.52
CA SER A 5 40.92 -14.46 50.65
C SER A 5 39.60 -13.62 50.65
N SER A 6 38.34 -14.10 50.49
CA SER A 6 37.66 -15.22 51.13
C SER A 6 36.35 -15.62 50.43
N ILE A 7 36.02 -16.89 50.63
CA ILE A 7 34.92 -17.72 50.13
C ILE A 7 33.68 -17.63 51.03
N GLN A 8 32.46 -17.74 50.47
CA GLN A 8 31.44 -18.65 51.00
C GLN A 8 30.33 -18.99 49.99
N GLN A 9 30.34 -20.26 49.56
CA GLN A 9 29.21 -21.07 49.12
C GLN A 9 28.73 -21.90 50.34
N PRO A 10 27.51 -22.48 50.37
CA PRO A 10 27.32 -23.83 49.80
C PRO A 10 25.90 -24.10 49.22
N GLN A 11 25.80 -24.84 48.10
CA GLN A 11 25.34 -26.25 47.96
C GLN A 11 23.82 -26.47 48.18
N GLY A 12 23.11 -27.34 47.45
CA GLY A 12 23.45 -28.34 46.42
C GLY A 12 22.16 -28.74 45.65
N ASN A 13 22.17 -29.19 44.40
CA ASN A 13 22.84 -30.33 43.75
C ASN A 13 22.02 -31.65 43.86
N LYS A 14 21.46 -32.14 42.74
CA LYS A 14 21.54 -33.53 42.20
C LYS A 14 20.44 -33.81 41.14
N LYS A 15 20.85 -33.99 39.86
CA LYS A 15 20.89 -35.27 39.07
C LYS A 15 19.53 -35.64 38.43
N ARG A 16 19.39 -36.15 37.19
CA ARG A 16 20.27 -36.56 36.06
C ARG A 16 19.33 -36.95 34.88
N LYS A 17 19.78 -36.70 33.63
CA LYS A 17 19.71 -37.50 32.36
C LYS A 17 18.48 -38.44 32.11
N SER A 18 17.89 -38.54 30.92
CA SER A 18 18.48 -38.66 29.56
C SER A 18 17.43 -38.57 28.44
N SER A 19 17.93 -38.28 27.23
CA SER A 19 17.36 -38.36 25.87
C SER A 19 16.74 -39.70 25.46
N THR A 20 15.76 -39.68 24.53
CA THR A 20 15.75 -40.38 23.20
C THR A 20 14.40 -40.29 22.47
N THR A 21 14.45 -39.71 21.25
CA THR A 21 13.77 -39.97 19.96
C THR A 21 12.43 -40.72 19.85
N THR A 22 11.42 -40.09 19.21
CA THR A 22 10.61 -40.62 18.08
C THR A 22 9.72 -39.51 17.46
N GLU A 23 9.85 -39.27 16.15
CA GLU A 23 8.90 -38.59 15.25
C GLU A 23 7.59 -39.40 15.06
N PRO A 24 6.62 -39.00 14.22
CA PRO A 24 6.02 -37.68 13.97
C PRO A 24 4.49 -37.74 14.15
N THR A 25 3.84 -36.65 14.58
CA THR A 25 2.36 -36.58 14.48
C THR A 25 1.93 -35.19 14.03
N GLU A 26 1.63 -35.16 12.74
CA GLU A 26 0.68 -34.33 12.00
C GLU A 26 0.51 -32.84 12.37
N PRO A 27 0.74 -31.93 11.40
CA PRO A 27 0.50 -30.52 11.59
C PRO A 27 -1.01 -30.26 11.65
N LYS A 28 -1.50 -29.80 12.82
CA LYS A 28 -2.77 -29.10 12.91
C LYS A 28 -2.72 -27.91 11.94
N LYS A 29 -3.41 -28.07 10.80
CA LYS A 29 -3.80 -27.00 9.86
C LYS A 29 -4.52 -25.91 10.64
N SER A 30 -3.79 -24.94 11.18
CA SER A 30 -4.34 -23.61 11.40
C SER A 30 -4.59 -23.03 10.01
N LYS A 31 -5.86 -23.05 9.60
CA LYS A 31 -6.39 -22.34 8.45
C LYS A 31 -5.81 -20.92 8.47
N ALA A 32 -4.81 -20.68 7.64
CA ALA A 32 -4.36 -19.33 7.34
C ALA A 32 -5.55 -18.64 6.67
N VAL A 33 -6.29 -17.86 7.43
CA VAL A 33 -7.15 -16.83 6.88
C VAL A 33 -6.20 -15.89 6.13
N PRO A 34 -6.33 -15.69 4.81
CA PRO A 34 -5.57 -14.65 4.13
C PRO A 34 -6.10 -13.30 4.61
N SER A 35 -5.56 -12.82 5.72
CA SER A 35 -5.82 -11.48 6.22
C SER A 35 -4.99 -10.48 5.40
N GLY A 36 -5.62 -9.91 4.37
CA GLY A 36 -5.13 -8.70 3.73
C GLY A 36 -5.85 -8.46 2.40
N PRO A 37 -6.55 -7.32 2.19
CA PRO A 37 -6.99 -6.93 0.88
C PRO A 37 -5.76 -6.36 0.14
N THR A 38 -4.95 -7.26 -0.41
CA THR A 38 -3.82 -6.91 -1.31
C THR A 38 -4.10 -7.38 -2.73
N THR A 39 -5.32 -7.82 -3.02
CA THR A 39 -5.75 -8.13 -4.38
C THR A 39 -5.80 -6.83 -5.16
N PRO A 40 -5.04 -6.72 -6.25
CA PRO A 40 -5.18 -5.61 -7.18
C PRO A 40 -6.64 -5.54 -7.64
N LEU A 41 -7.11 -4.33 -7.92
CA LEU A 41 -8.39 -4.18 -8.61
C LEU A 41 -8.34 -4.94 -9.94
N PRO A 42 -9.48 -5.47 -10.45
CA PRO A 42 -9.52 -6.22 -11.70
C PRO A 42 -8.83 -5.52 -12.87
N THR A 43 -8.85 -4.18 -12.88
CA THR A 43 -8.17 -3.32 -13.86
C THR A 43 -6.66 -3.57 -13.94
N HIS A 44 -6.02 -3.92 -12.82
CA HIS A 44 -4.58 -4.16 -12.77
C HIS A 44 -4.22 -5.62 -13.04
N ASP A 45 -5.12 -6.57 -12.82
CA ASP A 45 -4.81 -8.00 -12.97
C ASP A 45 -4.50 -8.39 -14.41
N ALA A 46 -5.24 -7.84 -15.39
CA ALA A 46 -4.97 -8.07 -16.81
C ALA A 46 -3.59 -7.52 -17.21
N LEU A 47 -3.25 -6.31 -16.76
CA LEU A 47 -1.95 -5.68 -17.02
C LEU A 47 -0.81 -6.45 -16.36
N LEU A 48 -1.01 -6.92 -15.13
CA LEU A 48 -0.03 -7.72 -14.41
C LEU A 48 0.18 -9.07 -15.07
N ALA A 49 -0.86 -9.73 -15.58
CA ALA A 49 -0.74 -11.00 -16.28
C ALA A 49 0.13 -10.88 -17.55
N GLU A 50 -0.06 -9.80 -18.32
CA GLU A 50 0.74 -9.51 -19.51
C GLU A 50 2.22 -9.25 -19.14
N LEU A 51 2.44 -8.37 -18.17
CA LEU A 51 3.78 -7.87 -17.86
C LEU A 51 4.62 -8.83 -16.99
N ARG A 52 4.02 -9.66 -16.14
CA ARG A 52 4.73 -10.63 -15.28
C ARG A 52 5.53 -11.68 -16.05
N SER A 53 5.24 -11.86 -17.34
CA SER A 53 6.01 -12.75 -18.22
C SER A 53 7.40 -12.18 -18.54
N LYS A 54 7.54 -10.85 -18.61
CA LYS A 54 8.76 -10.14 -19.03
C LYS A 54 9.45 -9.37 -17.88
N TYR A 55 8.68 -8.99 -16.87
CA TYR A 55 9.12 -8.11 -15.79
C TYR A 55 8.83 -8.73 -14.42
N ASP A 56 9.70 -8.46 -13.45
CA ASP A 56 9.43 -8.75 -12.05
C ASP A 56 8.71 -7.55 -11.41
N ILE A 57 7.38 -7.63 -11.37
CA ILE A 57 6.52 -6.55 -10.88
C ILE A 57 6.09 -6.82 -9.46
N LEU A 58 6.33 -5.85 -8.58
CA LEU A 58 5.85 -5.83 -7.21
C LEU A 58 4.60 -4.94 -7.08
N PRO A 59 3.39 -5.51 -6.88
CA PRO A 59 2.21 -4.74 -6.57
C PRO A 59 2.24 -4.24 -5.11
N ALA A 60 1.93 -2.96 -4.92
CA ALA A 60 2.00 -2.28 -3.64
C ALA A 60 0.79 -1.38 -3.43
N PHE A 61 -0.15 -1.81 -2.59
CA PHE A 61 -1.31 -1.00 -2.23
C PHE A 61 -0.98 0.00 -1.10
N THR A 62 -1.40 1.25 -1.27
CA THR A 62 -1.23 2.32 -0.28
C THR A 62 -2.55 2.64 0.41
N ILE A 63 -2.53 2.54 1.75
CA ILE A 63 -3.64 2.87 2.64
C ILE A 63 -3.23 3.92 3.68
N SER A 64 -4.19 4.43 4.44
CA SER A 64 -3.98 5.45 5.46
C SER A 64 -2.89 5.09 6.47
N SER A 65 -2.84 3.81 6.89
CA SER A 65 -1.89 3.29 7.86
C SER A 65 -0.50 2.94 7.29
N THR A 66 -0.30 3.02 5.97
CA THR A 66 1.01 2.74 5.34
C THR A 66 2.07 3.70 5.89
N LYS A 67 3.08 3.14 6.56
CA LYS A 67 4.24 3.92 7.03
C LYS A 67 5.15 4.24 5.85
N ILE A 68 5.30 5.53 5.53
CA ILE A 68 6.04 6.03 4.36
C ILE A 68 7.44 5.45 4.29
N GLN A 69 8.26 5.63 5.34
CA GLN A 69 9.66 5.18 5.35
C GLN A 69 9.80 3.66 5.14
N LYS A 70 8.96 2.85 5.82
CA LYS A 70 8.99 1.39 5.64
C LYS A 70 8.64 1.02 4.20
N ARG A 71 7.66 1.69 3.61
CA ARG A 71 7.25 1.43 2.23
C ARG A 71 8.36 1.83 1.25
N VAL A 72 8.93 3.03 1.39
CA VAL A 72 10.05 3.51 0.57
C VAL A 72 11.21 2.50 0.59
N ASN A 73 11.66 2.09 1.78
CA ASN A 73 12.75 1.12 1.93
C ASN A 73 12.43 -0.23 1.29
N TRP A 74 11.19 -0.69 1.42
CA TRP A 74 10.76 -1.96 0.82
C TRP A 74 10.76 -1.89 -0.72
N LEU A 75 10.31 -0.77 -1.30
CA LEU A 75 10.30 -0.57 -2.74
C LEU A 75 11.71 -0.44 -3.32
N LEU A 76 12.59 0.32 -2.66
CA LEU A 76 13.99 0.45 -3.06
C LEU A 76 14.71 -0.90 -3.02
N ARG A 77 14.47 -1.72 -1.98
CA ARG A 77 15.01 -3.07 -1.92
C ARG A 77 14.55 -3.91 -3.11
N HIS A 78 13.29 -3.84 -3.51
CA HIS A 78 12.81 -4.57 -4.69
C HIS A 78 13.49 -4.09 -5.98
N LEU A 79 13.51 -2.78 -6.22
CA LEU A 79 14.08 -2.18 -7.43
C LEU A 79 15.58 -2.46 -7.58
N ARG A 80 16.31 -2.55 -6.46
CA ARG A 80 17.77 -2.75 -6.41
C ARG A 80 18.22 -4.18 -6.19
N LYS A 81 17.28 -5.10 -5.91
CA LYS A 81 17.63 -6.47 -5.61
C LYS A 81 18.26 -7.09 -6.86
N ASP A 82 19.35 -7.82 -6.67
CA ASP A 82 20.08 -8.50 -7.72
C ASP A 82 20.12 -9.99 -7.36
N ASP A 83 19.20 -10.75 -7.96
CA ASP A 83 19.05 -12.19 -7.74
C ASP A 83 19.53 -13.01 -8.95
N GLY A 84 20.17 -12.37 -9.94
CA GLY A 84 20.53 -13.00 -11.21
C GLY A 84 19.35 -13.29 -12.16
N ASP A 85 18.13 -12.83 -11.84
CA ASP A 85 17.00 -12.88 -12.77
C ASP A 85 17.23 -11.86 -13.92
N PRO A 86 17.17 -12.29 -15.19
CA PRO A 86 17.30 -11.37 -16.34
C PRO A 86 16.14 -10.38 -16.48
N ARG A 87 15.02 -10.58 -15.78
CA ARG A 87 13.84 -9.71 -15.87
C ARG A 87 14.09 -8.36 -15.22
N LYS A 88 13.74 -7.30 -15.95
CA LYS A 88 13.73 -5.94 -15.42
C LYS A 88 12.68 -5.83 -14.31
N ARG A 89 13.01 -5.08 -13.26
CA ARG A 89 12.18 -4.93 -12.07
C ARG A 89 11.36 -3.66 -12.15
N ALA A 90 10.11 -3.76 -11.72
CA ALA A 90 9.23 -2.63 -11.59
C ALA A 90 8.34 -2.77 -10.36
N VAL A 91 7.82 -1.65 -9.90
CA VAL A 91 6.85 -1.59 -8.80
C VAL A 91 5.57 -1.01 -9.36
N LEU A 92 4.43 -1.65 -9.07
CA LEU A 92 3.11 -1.08 -9.28
C LEU A 92 2.58 -0.55 -7.96
N LEU A 93 2.55 0.76 -7.78
CA LEU A 93 1.85 1.39 -6.66
C LEU A 93 0.43 1.76 -7.08
N TYR A 94 -0.53 1.46 -6.22
CA TYR A 94 -1.92 1.90 -6.40
C TYR A 94 -2.51 2.26 -5.05
N ALA A 95 -3.50 3.15 -5.06
CA ALA A 95 -4.12 3.67 -3.86
C ALA A 95 -5.63 3.87 -4.07
N ARG A 96 -6.35 4.18 -3.00
CA ARG A 96 -7.69 4.79 -3.09
C ARG A 96 -7.54 6.31 -3.28
N PRO A 97 -8.59 7.03 -3.74
CA PRO A 97 -8.49 8.46 -4.04
C PRO A 97 -8.01 9.29 -2.84
N SER A 98 -8.47 8.96 -1.62
CA SER A 98 -8.04 9.64 -0.38
C SER A 98 -6.56 9.43 -0.03
N GLU A 99 -5.94 8.37 -0.56
CA GLU A 99 -4.56 7.98 -0.27
C GLU A 99 -3.60 8.22 -1.45
N ALA A 100 -4.10 8.76 -2.57
CA ALA A 100 -3.30 9.03 -3.77
C ALA A 100 -2.16 10.01 -3.46
N VAL A 101 -2.42 11.05 -2.66
CA VAL A 101 -1.39 12.02 -2.24
C VAL A 101 -0.25 11.33 -1.49
N LYS A 102 -0.57 10.44 -0.53
CA LYS A 102 0.43 9.67 0.22
C LYS A 102 1.23 8.73 -0.69
N MET A 103 0.57 8.08 -1.63
CA MET A 103 1.22 7.22 -2.61
C MET A 103 2.21 8.03 -3.46
N ILE A 104 1.81 9.20 -3.96
CA ILE A 104 2.69 10.10 -4.72
C ILE A 104 3.90 10.48 -3.87
N THR A 105 3.72 10.87 -2.60
CA THR A 105 4.83 11.16 -1.70
C THR A 105 5.82 10.01 -1.58
N ILE A 106 5.33 8.77 -1.47
CA ILE A 106 6.19 7.57 -1.44
C ILE A 106 6.98 7.43 -2.74
N VAL A 107 6.34 7.61 -3.89
CA VAL A 107 6.99 7.54 -5.22
C VAL A 107 8.07 8.61 -5.36
N GLU A 108 7.77 9.85 -5.01
CA GLU A 108 8.73 10.97 -5.10
C GLU A 108 9.96 10.75 -4.22
N LEU A 109 9.77 10.21 -3.01
CA LEU A 109 10.89 9.88 -2.13
C LEU A 109 11.77 8.76 -2.72
N VAL A 110 11.17 7.73 -3.32
CA VAL A 110 11.94 6.68 -4.01
C VAL A 110 12.72 7.26 -5.18
N LYS A 111 12.09 8.11 -6.01
CA LYS A 111 12.78 8.77 -7.15
C LYS A 111 13.95 9.64 -6.70
N ARG A 112 13.79 10.40 -5.61
CA ARG A 112 14.87 11.22 -5.05
C ARG A 112 16.06 10.36 -4.65
N ILE A 113 15.82 9.29 -3.89
CA ILE A 113 16.88 8.39 -3.43
C ILE A 113 17.58 7.70 -4.60
N VAL A 114 16.83 7.24 -5.61
CA VAL A 114 17.38 6.66 -6.84
C VAL A 114 18.25 7.68 -7.59
N ALA A 115 17.80 8.92 -7.72
CA ALA A 115 18.54 9.97 -8.42
C ALA A 115 19.82 10.40 -7.69
N GLU A 116 19.84 10.34 -6.35
CA GLU A 116 20.98 10.73 -5.52
C GLU A 116 22.02 9.60 -5.36
N GLU A 117 21.58 8.36 -5.20
CA GLU A 117 22.46 7.25 -4.82
C GLU A 117 22.89 6.34 -5.99
N ASP A 118 22.06 6.21 -7.04
CA ASP A 118 22.32 5.21 -8.08
C ASP A 118 23.24 5.78 -9.18
N LYS A 119 24.24 5.01 -9.59
CA LYS A 119 25.21 5.38 -10.65
C LYS A 119 24.56 5.79 -11.97
N SER A 120 23.40 5.22 -12.26
CA SER A 120 22.63 5.58 -13.45
C SER A 120 21.65 6.72 -13.18
N GLY A 121 21.20 6.92 -11.95
CA GLY A 121 20.20 7.91 -11.53
C GLY A 121 18.86 7.86 -12.28
N ARG A 122 18.66 6.92 -13.22
CA ARG A 122 17.53 6.91 -14.15
C ARG A 122 16.30 6.26 -13.54
N TRP A 123 15.16 6.89 -13.75
CA TRP A 123 13.86 6.34 -13.42
C TRP A 123 12.85 6.61 -14.54
N TYR A 124 11.89 5.69 -14.65
CA TYR A 124 10.77 5.75 -15.56
C TYR A 124 9.49 5.51 -14.76
N GLN A 125 8.56 6.45 -14.88
CA GLN A 125 7.28 6.46 -14.21
C GLN A 125 6.17 6.40 -15.25
N TYR A 126 5.21 5.50 -15.05
CA TYR A 126 4.04 5.35 -15.90
C TYR A 126 2.79 5.51 -15.06
N ASN A 127 2.00 6.56 -15.32
CA ASN A 127 0.80 6.87 -14.55
C ASN A 127 -0.44 6.48 -15.33
N GLN A 128 -1.34 5.77 -14.67
CA GLN A 128 -2.62 5.36 -15.22
C GLN A 128 -3.72 5.76 -14.22
N MET A 129 -4.68 6.55 -14.69
CA MET A 129 -5.88 6.92 -13.95
C MET A 129 -7.01 5.97 -14.31
N TYR A 130 -7.75 5.48 -13.32
CA TYR A 130 -8.86 4.56 -13.55
C TYR A 130 -10.05 4.91 -12.68
N GLU A 131 -11.24 4.50 -13.11
CA GLU A 131 -12.48 4.70 -12.37
C GLU A 131 -12.70 3.57 -11.38
N LEU A 132 -13.10 3.92 -10.16
CA LEU A 132 -13.49 2.96 -9.15
C LEU A 132 -14.99 2.70 -9.23
N PRO A 133 -15.42 1.44 -9.02
CA PRO A 133 -16.83 1.14 -8.81
C PRO A 133 -17.40 2.04 -7.69
N PRO A 134 -18.64 2.53 -7.82
CA PRO A 134 -19.27 3.31 -6.77
C PRO A 134 -19.27 2.50 -5.48
N LYS A 135 -18.85 3.14 -4.38
CA LYS A 135 -18.93 2.51 -3.06
C LYS A 135 -20.42 2.28 -2.77
N ALA A 136 -20.81 1.04 -2.53
CA ALA A 136 -22.07 0.78 -1.86
C ALA A 136 -21.93 1.39 -0.47
N GLU A 137 -22.66 2.47 -0.21
CA GLU A 137 -22.85 3.00 1.13
C GLU A 137 -23.57 1.89 1.89
N VAL A 138 -22.81 1.07 2.61
CA VAL A 138 -23.38 0.13 3.57
C VAL A 138 -23.84 1.00 4.73
N VAL A 139 -25.06 1.54 4.60
CA VAL A 139 -25.84 1.96 5.75
C VAL A 139 -26.04 0.67 6.54
N GLU A 140 -25.35 0.51 7.67
CA GLU A 140 -25.73 -0.46 8.68
C GLU A 140 -27.10 -0.01 9.22
N GLU A 141 -28.15 -0.33 8.46
CA GLU A 141 -29.54 -0.18 8.82
C GLU A 141 -29.83 -1.23 9.91
N THR A 142 -29.37 -0.92 11.13
CA THR A 142 -29.62 -1.74 12.31
C THR A 142 -30.50 -0.94 13.27
N MET A 143 -31.76 -1.39 13.33
CA MET A 143 -32.75 -1.24 14.40
C MET A 143 -33.70 -0.01 14.38
N LEU A 144 -34.97 -0.35 14.07
CA LEU A 144 -36.21 0.06 14.76
C LEU A 144 -36.53 1.56 14.75
N GLY A 145 -37.59 2.03 14.08
CA GLY A 145 -38.96 1.57 14.32
C GLY A 145 -39.60 2.43 15.42
N ALA A 146 -40.43 3.39 15.00
CA ALA A 146 -41.57 3.95 15.73
C ALA A 146 -41.36 4.50 17.17
N GLY A 147 -41.47 5.83 17.28
CA GLY A 147 -42.48 6.45 18.16
C GLY A 147 -42.07 6.81 19.59
N LEU A 148 -42.27 8.10 19.89
CA LEU A 148 -42.78 8.69 21.15
C LEU A 148 -41.94 8.62 22.43
N GLY A 149 -41.72 9.81 23.00
CA GLY A 149 -41.65 10.09 24.45
C GLY A 149 -40.25 10.03 25.05
N GLU A 150 -39.69 11.16 25.49
CA GLU A 150 -39.83 11.70 26.88
C GLU A 150 -39.14 10.79 27.92
N ASP A 151 -38.31 11.23 28.86
CA ASP A 151 -37.76 12.54 29.21
C ASP A 151 -36.73 12.30 30.35
N GLU A 152 -35.96 13.35 30.67
CA GLU A 152 -35.21 13.58 31.93
C GLU A 152 -33.95 12.77 32.26
N ALA A 153 -32.85 13.35 32.77
CA ALA A 153 -32.45 14.75 32.94
C ALA A 153 -30.96 14.82 33.36
N ALA A 154 -30.36 15.98 33.08
CA ALA A 154 -29.43 16.75 33.93
C ALA A 154 -28.03 17.01 33.34
N GLY A 155 -27.79 18.27 32.95
CA GLY A 155 -26.42 18.79 32.89
C GLY A 155 -26.11 20.00 32.00
N GLY A 156 -27.03 20.95 31.83
CA GLY A 156 -26.81 22.37 31.50
C GLY A 156 -25.69 22.82 30.55
N SER A 157 -26.08 23.29 29.36
CA SER A 157 -25.50 24.50 28.76
C SER A 157 -26.52 25.07 27.78
N ASP A 158 -26.99 26.29 28.09
CA ASP A 158 -27.93 27.10 27.34
C ASP A 158 -27.21 27.74 26.14
N ASP A 159 -27.66 27.46 24.91
CA ASP A 159 -27.62 28.35 23.74
C ASP A 159 -28.29 27.65 22.53
N ASP A 160 -29.55 28.02 22.26
CA ASP A 160 -30.32 27.90 21.00
C ASP A 160 -29.99 26.73 20.04
N ASP A 161 -30.47 25.53 20.38
CA ASP A 161 -30.57 24.39 19.44
C ASP A 161 -31.95 24.41 18.75
N PHE A 162 -32.06 25.21 17.68
CA PHE A 162 -33.18 25.07 16.75
C PHE A 162 -32.99 23.80 15.92
N GLU A 163 -33.73 22.73 16.23
CA GLU A 163 -33.86 21.58 15.34
C GLU A 163 -34.50 22.05 14.02
N VAL A 164 -33.68 22.28 13.00
CA VAL A 164 -34.16 22.51 11.63
C VAL A 164 -34.79 21.22 11.13
N MET A 165 -36.12 21.11 11.24
CA MET A 165 -36.89 20.10 10.50
C MET A 165 -36.70 20.36 9.01
N GLU A 166 -35.70 19.73 8.39
CA GLU A 166 -35.54 19.72 6.93
C GLU A 166 -36.82 19.16 6.30
N SER A 167 -37.66 20.07 5.78
CA SER A 167 -38.93 19.70 5.17
C SER A 167 -38.66 18.96 3.86
N ARG A 168 -39.44 17.91 3.56
CA ARG A 168 -39.29 17.11 2.32
C ARG A 168 -39.26 17.95 1.04
N PHE A 169 -39.82 19.16 1.09
CA PHE A 169 -39.77 20.13 0.00
C PHE A 169 -38.39 20.74 -0.23
N GLU A 170 -37.61 21.03 0.82
CA GLU A 170 -36.24 21.56 0.68
C GLU A 170 -35.34 20.54 0.00
N ARG A 171 -35.50 19.26 0.36
CA ARG A 171 -34.78 18.15 -0.28
C ARG A 171 -35.20 17.89 -1.73
N ALA A 172 -36.36 18.39 -2.16
CA ALA A 172 -36.85 18.29 -3.54
C ALA A 172 -36.43 19.50 -4.41
N VAL A 173 -36.09 20.64 -3.79
CA VAL A 173 -35.59 21.85 -4.48
C VAL A 173 -34.07 21.85 -4.57
N LEU A 174 -33.38 21.16 -3.64
CA LEU A 174 -31.94 20.98 -3.70
C LEU A 174 -31.56 20.13 -4.93
N PRO A 175 -30.62 20.59 -5.77
CA PRO A 175 -30.18 19.81 -6.92
C PRO A 175 -29.65 18.47 -6.45
N GLN A 176 -30.12 17.40 -7.10
CA GLN A 176 -29.73 16.03 -6.77
C GLN A 176 -28.20 15.94 -6.71
N PRO A 177 -27.61 15.38 -5.63
CA PRO A 177 -26.17 15.33 -5.49
C PRO A 177 -25.58 14.59 -6.69
N VAL A 178 -24.80 15.32 -7.48
CA VAL A 178 -24.17 14.81 -8.70
C VAL A 178 -23.33 13.60 -8.31
N ARG A 179 -23.68 12.41 -8.82
CA ARG A 179 -22.91 11.19 -8.63
C ARG A 179 -21.53 11.35 -9.27
N ARG A 180 -20.55 11.82 -8.49
CA ARG A 180 -19.16 11.94 -8.95
C ARG A 180 -18.56 10.54 -8.99
N VAL A 181 -18.16 10.09 -10.18
CA VAL A 181 -17.36 8.86 -10.33
C VAL A 181 -16.00 9.11 -9.68
N ALA A 182 -15.66 8.28 -8.69
CA ALA A 182 -14.39 8.39 -8.01
C ALA A 182 -13.27 7.82 -8.90
N LYS A 183 -12.30 8.67 -9.28
CA LYS A 183 -11.10 8.24 -9.99
C LYS A 183 -9.95 8.00 -9.03
N SER A 184 -9.16 6.97 -9.31
CA SER A 184 -7.96 6.65 -8.56
C SER A 184 -6.75 6.49 -9.48
N LEU A 185 -5.57 6.55 -8.87
CA LEU A 185 -4.28 6.57 -9.55
C LEU A 185 -3.52 5.27 -9.30
N SER A 186 -2.87 4.79 -10.36
CA SER A 186 -1.81 3.79 -10.29
C SER A 186 -0.55 4.33 -10.95
N VAL A 187 0.58 3.95 -10.38
CA VAL A 187 1.91 4.40 -10.80
C VAL A 187 2.80 3.18 -10.91
N PHE A 188 3.29 2.90 -12.12
CA PHE A 188 4.40 1.98 -12.30
C PHE A 188 5.71 2.75 -12.22
N LEU A 189 6.65 2.26 -11.42
CA LEU A 189 7.98 2.82 -11.28
C LEU A 189 9.02 1.75 -11.63
N SER A 190 9.98 2.10 -12.49
CA SER A 190 11.04 1.21 -12.96
C SER A 190 12.35 1.98 -13.14
N LEU A 191 13.49 1.28 -12.97
CA LEU A 191 14.82 1.83 -13.27
C LEU A 191 15.22 1.64 -14.75
N ALA A 192 14.43 0.87 -15.49
CA ALA A 192 14.62 0.61 -16.91
C ALA A 192 13.34 0.91 -17.71
N PRO A 193 13.45 1.30 -19.00
CA PRO A 193 12.27 1.59 -19.79
C PRO A 193 11.44 0.33 -20.05
N ILE A 194 10.12 0.50 -20.00
CA ILE A 194 9.07 -0.49 -20.29
C ILE A 194 8.25 0.01 -21.49
N PRO A 195 8.61 -0.39 -22.72
CA PRO A 195 7.92 0.04 -23.94
C PRO A 195 6.44 -0.34 -23.98
N GLU A 196 6.07 -1.48 -23.40
CA GLU A 196 4.69 -2.00 -23.39
C GLU A 196 3.74 -1.09 -22.62
N LEU A 197 4.22 -0.42 -21.55
CA LEU A 197 3.45 0.58 -20.82
C LEU A 197 3.42 1.92 -21.55
N LYS A 198 4.51 2.26 -22.27
CA LYS A 198 4.58 3.49 -23.06
C LYS A 198 3.65 3.46 -24.29
N ALA A 199 3.39 2.28 -24.83
CA ALA A 199 2.55 2.09 -26.02
C ALA A 199 1.04 2.13 -25.73
N LYS A 200 0.61 2.21 -24.46
CA LYS A 200 -0.80 2.23 -24.07
C LYS A 200 -1.34 3.66 -24.03
N ASP A 201 -2.52 3.87 -24.60
CA ASP A 201 -3.14 5.19 -24.75
C ASP A 201 -3.60 5.81 -23.43
N ASP A 202 -3.87 4.99 -22.42
CA ASP A 202 -4.35 5.40 -21.08
C ASP A 202 -3.22 5.61 -20.06
N VAL A 203 -1.96 5.54 -20.51
CA VAL A 203 -0.78 5.63 -19.67
C VAL A 203 0.06 6.85 -20.05
N THR A 204 0.35 7.70 -19.07
CA THR A 204 1.27 8.83 -19.24
C THR A 204 2.67 8.46 -18.76
N THR A 205 3.71 8.82 -19.52
CA THR A 205 5.11 8.49 -19.20
C THR A 205 5.86 9.71 -18.70
N GLN A 206 6.62 9.55 -17.61
CA GLN A 206 7.55 10.54 -17.05
C GLN A 206 8.92 9.88 -16.84
N THR A 207 10.00 10.61 -17.09
CA THR A 207 11.37 10.13 -16.87
C THR A 207 12.30 11.31 -16.59
N ASN A 208 13.42 11.06 -15.93
CA ASN A 208 14.51 12.04 -15.77
C ASN A 208 15.67 11.83 -16.75
N GLU A 209 15.58 10.89 -17.67
CA GLU A 209 16.61 10.71 -18.69
C GLU A 209 16.64 11.95 -19.61
N PRO A 210 17.82 12.58 -19.83
CA PRO A 210 17.91 13.70 -20.75
C PRO A 210 17.52 13.23 -22.15
N GLN A 211 16.49 13.85 -22.73
CA GLN A 211 16.10 13.65 -24.12
C GLN A 211 17.20 14.20 -25.03
N GLY A 212 18.25 13.41 -25.27
CA GLY A 212 19.45 13.93 -25.93
C GLY A 212 20.60 12.94 -26.02
N ALA A 213 20.32 11.71 -26.45
CA ALA A 213 21.33 10.83 -27.03
C ALA A 213 20.72 10.14 -28.27
N SER A 214 20.17 10.96 -29.17
CA SER A 214 20.08 10.57 -30.57
C SER A 214 21.49 10.24 -31.03
N THR A 215 21.73 8.94 -31.25
CA THR A 215 22.94 8.41 -31.85
C THR A 215 23.17 9.10 -33.20
N SER A 216 23.96 10.18 -33.21
CA SER A 216 24.64 10.63 -34.42
C SER A 216 25.69 9.56 -34.72
N SER A 217 25.27 8.53 -35.43
CA SER A 217 26.16 7.58 -36.10
C SER A 217 27.06 8.40 -37.01
N VAL A 218 28.32 8.53 -36.61
CA VAL A 218 29.41 9.01 -37.45
C VAL A 218 29.51 8.04 -38.62
N ALA A 219 29.04 8.44 -39.80
CA ALA A 219 29.40 7.80 -41.05
C ALA A 219 30.79 8.32 -41.43
N SER A 220 31.76 7.41 -41.44
CA SER A 220 33.08 7.58 -42.07
C SER A 220 32.96 7.43 -43.59
#